data_AF-V4CCX1-F1
#
_entry.id   AF-V4CCX1-F1
#
_cell.length_a   1.000
_cell.length_b   1.000
_cell.length_c   1.000
_cell.angle_alpha   90.00
_cell.angle_beta   90.00
_cell.angle_gamma   90.00
#
_symmetry.space_group_name_H-M   'P 1'
#
loop_
_entity.id
_entity.type
_entity.pdbx_description
1 polymer ?
#
loop_
_entity_poly.entity_id
_entity_poly.type
_entity_poly.pdbx_seq_one_letter_code
_entity_poly.pdbx_strand_id
1 'polypeptide(L)'
;EIPLEFLKPLHGQTLQEEEKLILECEVSKADRAATWYRDGEEITPKDGVKLISDGTHHKLIIDSVTVDDEADYTVKIDDKSSKAMVLVEGELDISQSSLDILF
;
A
#
# COMPACT_ATOMS: atom_id res chain seq x y z
N GLU A 1 30.51 6.71 5.44
CA GLU A 1 29.36 5.84 5.75
C GLU A 1 28.59 5.61 4.44
N ILE A 2 28.05 4.41 4.20
CA ILE A 2 27.23 4.15 3.00
C ILE A 2 25.88 4.87 3.19
N PRO A 3 25.32 5.59 2.20
CA PRO A 3 24.00 6.22 2.34
C PRO A 3 22.86 5.20 2.33
N LEU A 4 21.72 5.55 2.94
CA LEU A 4 20.50 4.76 2.82
C LEU A 4 19.86 5.01 1.45
N GLU A 5 19.57 3.94 0.72
CA GLU A 5 18.90 4.00 -0.57
C GLU A 5 17.83 2.92 -0.66
N PHE A 6 16.75 3.19 -1.39
CA PHE A 6 15.76 2.18 -1.76
C PHE A 6 16.32 1.33 -2.89
N LEU A 7 16.66 0.07 -2.58
CA LEU A 7 17.07 -0.93 -3.58
C LEU A 7 15.88 -1.41 -4.39
N LYS A 8 14.73 -1.56 -3.71
CA LYS A 8 13.43 -1.80 -4.35
C LYS A 8 12.43 -0.78 -3.78
N PRO A 9 12.06 0.25 -4.57
CA PRO A 9 11.02 1.19 -4.16
C PRO A 9 9.65 0.50 -4.17
N LEU A 10 8.65 1.17 -3.59
CA LEU A 10 7.26 0.74 -3.69
C LEU A 10 6.83 0.69 -5.17
N HIS A 11 5.91 -0.23 -5.45
CA HIS A 11 5.25 -0.34 -6.74
C HIS A 11 3.75 -0.16 -6.55
N GLY A 12 3.10 0.56 -7.47
CA GLY A 12 1.65 0.72 -7.48
C GLY A 12 0.94 -0.60 -7.78
N GLN A 13 -0.26 -0.76 -7.24
CA GLN A 13 -1.04 -1.99 -7.38
C GLN A 13 -2.51 -1.65 -7.60
N THR A 14 -3.20 -2.50 -8.35
CA THR A 14 -4.66 -2.48 -8.48
C THR A 14 -5.18 -3.75 -7.85
N LEU A 15 -6.11 -3.62 -6.91
CA LEU A 15 -6.71 -4.71 -6.16
C LEU A 15 -8.23 -4.69 -6.35
N GLN A 16 -8.87 -5.82 -6.19
CA GLN A 16 -10.32 -5.87 -5.96
C GLN A 16 -10.61 -5.59 -4.48
N GLU A 17 -11.82 -5.12 -4.19
CA GLU A 17 -12.34 -5.07 -2.83
C GLU A 17 -12.21 -6.44 -2.14
N GLU A 18 -12.03 -6.42 -0.82
CA GLU A 18 -11.79 -7.58 0.05
C GLU A 18 -10.42 -8.26 -0.11
N GLU A 19 -9.62 -7.91 -1.12
CA GLU A 19 -8.27 -8.45 -1.29
C GLU A 19 -7.29 -7.91 -0.24
N LYS A 20 -6.16 -8.60 -0.10
CA LYS A 20 -5.09 -8.22 0.81
C LYS A 20 -4.09 -7.30 0.11
N LEU A 21 -3.95 -6.07 0.57
CA LEU A 21 -2.85 -5.19 0.14
C LEU A 21 -1.56 -5.56 0.87
N ILE A 22 -0.50 -5.73 0.08
CA ILE A 22 0.88 -5.87 0.60
C ILE A 22 1.75 -4.88 -0.17
N LEU A 23 2.13 -3.78 0.48
CA LEU A 23 3.16 -2.88 -0.01
C LEU A 23 4.50 -3.26 0.62
N GLU A 24 5.53 -3.43 -0.21
CA GLU A 24 6.87 -3.85 0.22
C GLU A 24 7.94 -2.97 -0.44
N CYS A 25 8.96 -2.63 0.34
CA CYS A 25 10.19 -2.03 -0.15
C CYS A 25 11.42 -2.68 0.48
N GLU A 26 12.56 -2.56 -0.21
CA GLU A 26 13.87 -3.02 0.26
C GLU A 26 14.85 -1.84 0.29
N VAL A 27 15.60 -1.68 1.38
CA VAL A 27 16.61 -0.62 1.56
C VAL A 27 18.04 -1.15 1.71
N SER A 28 19.03 -0.31 1.48
CA SER A 28 20.45 -0.68 1.55
C SER A 28 20.98 -0.93 2.98
N LYS A 29 20.24 -0.55 4.03
CA LYS A 29 20.64 -0.67 5.44
C LYS A 29 19.57 -1.39 6.25
N ALA A 30 19.99 -2.37 7.05
CA ALA A 30 19.12 -3.06 7.99
C ALA A 30 18.82 -2.22 9.25
N ASP A 31 17.86 -2.70 10.04
CA ASP A 31 17.53 -2.20 11.38
C ASP A 31 17.10 -0.73 11.41
N ARG A 32 16.40 -0.31 10.35
CA ARG A 32 15.83 1.04 10.22
C ARG A 32 14.35 1.01 10.48
N ALA A 33 13.83 2.05 11.12
CA ALA A 33 12.40 2.19 11.34
C ALA A 33 11.72 2.74 10.07
N ALA A 34 10.61 2.12 9.67
CA ALA A 34 9.77 2.62 8.60
C ALA A 34 8.50 3.27 9.18
N THR A 35 8.19 4.47 8.72
CA THR A 35 6.89 5.13 8.96
C THR A 35 6.09 5.12 7.68
N TRP A 36 4.83 4.71 7.76
CA TRP A 36 3.94 4.57 6.62
C TRP A 36 2.86 5.65 6.64
N TYR A 37 2.46 6.10 5.46
CA TYR A 37 1.46 7.16 5.28
C TYR A 37 0.48 6.79 4.17
N ARG A 38 -0.78 7.18 4.33
CA ARG A 38 -1.85 7.13 3.33
C ARG A 38 -2.32 8.57 3.08
N ASP A 39 -2.14 9.07 1.86
CA ASP A 39 -2.43 10.47 1.49
C ASP A 39 -1.80 11.52 2.43
N GLY A 40 -0.64 11.19 2.99
CA GLY A 40 0.10 12.04 3.92
C GLY A 40 -0.31 11.90 5.40
N GLU A 41 -1.34 11.13 5.72
CA GLU A 41 -1.69 10.78 7.10
C GLU A 41 -0.93 9.54 7.56
N GLU A 42 -0.31 9.61 8.74
CA GLU A 42 0.48 8.50 9.28
C GLU A 42 -0.42 7.29 9.62
N ILE A 43 -0.02 6.12 9.15
CA ILE A 43 -0.73 4.86 9.39
C ILE A 43 -0.22 4.26 10.70
N THR A 44 -1.13 4.08 11.66
CA THR A 44 -0.84 3.36 12.90
C THR A 44 -1.31 1.90 12.82
N PRO A 45 -0.57 0.94 13.42
CA PRO A 45 -1.05 -0.43 13.55
C PRO A 45 -2.42 -0.49 14.24
N LYS A 46 -3.35 -1.24 13.67
CA LYS A 46 -4.71 -1.47 14.19
C LYS A 46 -5.21 -2.83 13.70
N ASP A 47 -6.42 -3.21 14.09
CA ASP A 47 -7.02 -4.45 13.58
C ASP A 47 -7.07 -4.44 12.04
N GLY A 48 -6.62 -5.53 11.42
CA GLY A 48 -6.48 -5.64 9.96
C GLY A 48 -5.32 -4.86 9.32
N VAL A 49 -4.52 -4.09 10.08
CA VAL A 49 -3.37 -3.32 9.55
C VAL A 49 -2.08 -3.67 10.28
N LYS A 50 -1.07 -4.17 9.55
CA LYS A 50 0.22 -4.61 10.11
C LYS A 50 1.38 -3.87 9.44
N LEU A 51 2.30 -3.39 10.27
CA LEU A 51 3.57 -2.81 9.84
C LEU A 51 4.70 -3.76 10.24
N ILE A 52 5.47 -4.25 9.27
CA ILE A 52 6.55 -5.22 9.49
C ILE A 52 7.87 -4.58 9.03
N SER A 53 8.91 -4.72 9.85
CA SER A 53 10.29 -4.38 9.50
C SER A 53 11.17 -5.57 9.88
N ASP A 54 11.81 -6.18 8.88
CA ASP A 54 12.68 -7.34 9.04
C ASP A 54 13.97 -7.13 8.26
N GLY A 55 15.06 -6.83 8.97
CA GLY A 55 16.34 -6.46 8.38
C GLY A 55 16.20 -5.25 7.44
N THR A 56 16.36 -5.50 6.14
CA THR A 56 16.28 -4.51 5.05
C THR A 56 14.91 -4.42 4.38
N HIS A 57 13.95 -5.27 4.77
CA HIS A 57 12.64 -5.38 4.15
C HIS A 57 11.58 -4.74 5.05
N HIS A 58 10.73 -3.91 4.46
CA HIS A 58 9.62 -3.26 5.17
C HIS A 58 8.32 -3.52 4.44
N LYS A 59 7.26 -3.83 5.21
CA LYS A 59 5.92 -4.14 4.68
C LYS A 59 4.83 -3.39 5.41
N LEU A 60 3.87 -2.91 4.64
CA LEU A 60 2.53 -2.56 5.11
C LEU A 60 1.57 -3.62 4.57
N ILE A 61 0.78 -4.21 5.46
CA ILE A 61 -0.26 -5.19 5.12
C ILE A 61 -1.60 -4.66 5.59
N ILE A 62 -2.57 -4.60 4.69
CA ILE A 62 -3.99 -4.37 5.00
C ILE A 62 -4.74 -5.65 4.60
N ASP A 63 -5.34 -6.34 5.57
CA ASP A 63 -5.80 -7.71 5.40
C ASP A 63 -7.00 -7.85 4.43
N SER A 64 -7.82 -6.80 4.30
CA SER A 64 -8.98 -6.72 3.42
C SER A 64 -9.20 -5.25 3.07
N VAL A 65 -9.02 -4.89 1.80
CA VAL A 65 -9.14 -3.50 1.32
C VAL A 65 -10.58 -3.16 0.95
N THR A 66 -10.90 -1.87 1.07
CA THR A 66 -12.13 -1.24 0.59
C THR A 66 -11.81 -0.16 -0.43
N VAL A 67 -12.80 0.35 -1.16
CA VAL A 67 -12.61 1.49 -2.07
C VAL A 67 -12.04 2.73 -1.38
N ASP A 68 -12.28 2.89 -0.08
CA ASP A 68 -11.72 3.98 0.74
C ASP A 68 -10.22 3.80 1.06
N ASP A 69 -9.63 2.66 0.71
CA ASP A 69 -8.20 2.38 0.82
C ASP A 69 -7.42 2.73 -0.46
N GLU A 70 -8.09 3.15 -1.54
CA GLU A 70 -7.46 3.77 -2.71
C GLU A 70 -6.79 5.10 -2.32
N ALA A 71 -5.47 5.18 -2.50
CA ALA A 71 -4.68 6.31 -2.03
C ALA A 71 -3.24 6.30 -2.56
N ASP A 72 -2.54 7.42 -2.36
CA ASP A 72 -1.08 7.49 -2.43
C ASP A 72 -0.47 6.98 -1.12
N TYR A 73 0.15 5.81 -1.17
CA TYR A 73 0.89 5.26 -0.03
C TYR A 73 2.35 5.67 -0.08
N THR A 74 2.89 6.11 1.07
CA THR A 74 4.29 6.50 1.21
C THR A 74 4.93 5.76 2.36
N VAL A 75 6.13 5.23 2.14
CA VAL A 75 7.02 4.74 3.21
C VAL A 75 8.17 5.72 3.37
N LYS A 76 8.46 6.11 4.61
CA LYS A 76 9.58 6.97 4.98
C LYS A 76 10.53 6.21 5.91
N ILE A 77 11.82 6.21 5.56
CA ILE A 77 12.89 5.57 6.33
C ILE A 77 14.04 6.57 6.42
N ASP A 78 14.40 6.99 7.63
CA ASP A 78 15.29 8.13 7.89
C ASP A 78 14.83 9.40 7.12
N ASP A 79 15.67 9.92 6.21
CA ASP A 79 15.42 11.10 5.38
C ASP A 79 14.94 10.75 3.96
N LYS A 80 14.77 9.47 3.65
CA LYS A 80 14.35 8.98 2.33
C LYS A 80 12.89 8.53 2.35
N SER A 81 12.23 8.59 1.18
CA SER A 81 10.87 8.09 1.02
C SER A 81 10.66 7.43 -0.34
N SER A 82 9.71 6.50 -0.38
CA SER A 82 9.19 5.91 -1.61
C SER A 82 7.66 5.97 -1.59
N LYS A 83 7.04 6.21 -2.75
CA LYS A 83 5.59 6.42 -2.89
C LYS A 83 5.03 5.51 -4.01
N ALA A 84 3.82 5.00 -3.81
CA ALA A 84 3.07 4.24 -4.80
C ALA A 84 1.56 4.52 -4.71
N MET A 85 0.91 4.61 -5.86
CA MET A 85 -0.55 4.68 -5.97
C MET A 85 -1.14 3.27 -5.85
N VAL A 86 -2.13 3.10 -4.98
CA VAL A 86 -2.94 1.87 -4.90
C VAL A 86 -4.33 2.20 -5.38
N LEU A 87 -4.85 1.41 -6.31
CA LEU A 87 -6.22 1.49 -6.82
C LEU A 87 -7.03 0.32 -6.27
N VAL A 88 -8.28 0.56 -5.90
CA VAL A 88 -9.18 -0.50 -5.43
C VAL A 88 -10.45 -0.49 -6.27
N GLU A 89 -10.66 -1.56 -7.02
CA GLU A 89 -11.83 -1.76 -7.85
C GLU A 89 -12.93 -2.42 -7.00
N GLY A 90 -14.07 -1.73 -6.87
CA GLY A 90 -15.27 -2.27 -6.23
C GLY A 90 -15.99 -3.28 -7.13
N GLU A 91 -16.83 -4.13 -6.54
CA GLU A 91 -17.65 -5.06 -7.32
C GLU A 91 -18.58 -4.27 -8.27
N LEU A 92 -18.50 -4.59 -9.57
CA LEU A 92 -19.44 -4.05 -10.54
C LEU A 92 -20.84 -4.55 -10.17
N ASP A 93 -21.69 -3.64 -9.70
CA ASP A 93 -23.10 -3.92 -9.45
C ASP A 93 -23.83 -4.20 -10.79
N ILE A 94 -23.73 -5.44 -11.25
CA ILE A 94 -24.48 -5.96 -12.40
C ILE A 94 -26.00 -5.99 -12.15
N SER A 95 -26.48 -5.64 -10.95
CA SER A 95 -27.92 -5.43 -10.73
C SER A 95 -28.42 -4.10 -11.34
N GLN A 96 -27.50 -3.18 -11.70
CA GLN A 96 -27.82 -1.96 -12.45
C GLN A 96 -27.52 -2.05 -13.94
N SER A 97 -26.95 -3.16 -14.44
CA SER A 97 -26.86 -3.43 -15.88
C SER A 97 -28.22 -3.88 -16.43
N SER A 98 -29.21 -3.00 -16.34
CA SER A 98 -30.50 -3.13 -17.03
C SER A 98 -30.53 -2.33 -18.33
N LEU A 99 -29.37 -2.13 -18.99
CA LEU A 99 -29.25 -1.34 -20.22
C LEU A 99 -28.43 -2.00 -21.35
N ASP A 100 -28.29 -3.33 -21.34
CA ASP A 100 -27.79 -4.09 -22.51
C ASP A 100 -28.86 -5.01 -23.13
N ILE A 101 -30.14 -4.64 -23.01
CA ILE A 101 -31.23 -5.27 -23.77
C ILE A 101 -32.18 -4.17 -24.28
N LEU A 102 -32.21 -4.00 -25.62
CA LEU A 102 -33.03 -3.09 -26.48
C LEU A 102 -32.38 -1.71 -26.71
N PHE A 103 -31.89 -1.35 -27.91
CA PHE A 103 -32.38 -1.54 -29.28
C PHE A 103 -31.29 -1.88 -30.29
#